data_AF-A0A3A8MUX9-F1
#
_entry.id   AF-A0A3A8MUX9-F1
#
_cell.length_a   1.000
_cell.length_b   1.000
_cell.length_c   1.000
_cell.angle_alpha   90.00
_cell.angle_beta   90.00
_cell.angle_gamma   90.00
#
_symmetry.space_group_name_H-M   'P 1'
#
loop_
_entity.id
_entity.type
_entity.pdbx_description
1 polymer ?
#
loop_
_entity_poly.entity_id
_entity_poly.type
_entity_poly.pdbx_seq_one_letter_code
_entity_poly.pdbx_strand_id
1 'polypeptide(L)'
;MRGGAEHFQAVRGQLPVGRIRQFFYGASLPFHIARTTLKDPPTRARYLRVTALQTAFLLALTAGWVVWNHDDTPPQEERPPKVSTPESRARSREAEARIEQRTRELEAVLKARGGQDAQKGDNAAVVAAVGALIAEAVNAEKAGDVSAEEAVIIAGDTVGKAGEDAAGTSTPTTDEDPDKETEDPKEEAATEPLPAGLREEITATVRAALQDANREAAEAKGPRIQREPQEKGFNLDAPQVRHGILFLGSWEFWVAFFGSLSVVQWVIVALSRDFHTVISREASLATGVPPEDPEIHPRVRLNFPWMRAKLRRRWRAFVLFAVGFPALAVLTTPVFWNKPVFTTLSTLWGFWWLTVFTAAKSNRAWASPVTDRPWFLRGWARLAQTVPFLGWGPFHWYSGVWTRKTEGVGAPIACVERQPWAFAGLAATRFLGTLPPFRCFTRPFISVASAHLLNLDPKQPPVGEGPPRPRNEGD
;
A
#
# COMPACT_ATOMS: atom_id res chain seq x y z
N MET A 1 24.92 -11.39 36.59
CA MET A 1 25.19 -9.95 36.69
C MET A 1 24.85 -9.28 35.35
N ARG A 2 24.00 -8.25 35.34
CA ARG A 2 23.38 -7.64 34.13
C ARG A 2 23.97 -6.24 33.84
N GLY A 3 25.23 -6.13 33.40
CA GLY A 3 25.91 -4.86 33.11
C GLY A 3 25.48 -4.14 31.82
N GLY A 4 24.35 -4.50 31.21
CA GLY A 4 23.96 -4.02 29.88
C GLY A 4 23.20 -2.70 29.83
N ALA A 5 22.64 -2.24 30.96
CA ALA A 5 21.78 -1.06 31.06
C ALA A 5 22.48 0.15 31.73
N GLU A 6 23.73 -0.01 32.14
CA GLU A 6 24.44 0.99 32.95
C GLU A 6 24.61 2.33 32.21
N HIS A 7 24.71 2.36 30.87
CA HIS A 7 24.84 3.62 30.13
C HIS A 7 23.64 4.58 30.25
N PHE A 8 22.43 4.09 30.56
CA PHE A 8 21.26 4.95 30.80
C PHE A 8 20.98 5.18 32.28
N GLN A 9 21.38 4.25 33.15
CA GLN A 9 21.42 4.50 34.59
C GLN A 9 22.54 5.48 34.97
N ALA A 10 23.62 5.54 34.18
CA ALA A 10 24.75 6.46 34.36
C ALA A 10 24.33 7.92 34.15
N VAL A 11 23.26 8.20 33.39
CA VAL A 11 22.61 9.53 33.36
C VAL A 11 21.68 9.67 34.58
N ARG A 12 22.26 9.55 35.78
CA ARG A 12 21.78 9.92 37.14
C ARG A 12 20.28 10.28 37.30
N GLY A 13 19.35 9.47 36.82
CA GLY A 13 17.91 9.73 36.95
C GLY A 13 17.41 11.09 36.42
N GLN A 14 18.14 11.76 35.54
CA GLN A 14 17.76 13.08 35.01
C GLN A 14 17.64 13.07 33.49
N LEU A 15 16.63 13.78 32.97
CA LEU A 15 16.49 14.00 31.53
C LEU A 15 17.68 14.82 30.98
N PRO A 16 18.10 14.58 29.73
CA PRO A 16 19.12 15.40 29.11
C PRO A 16 18.67 16.87 29.04
N VAL A 17 19.61 17.78 29.25
CA VAL A 17 19.36 19.23 29.14
C VAL A 17 19.13 19.59 27.68
N GLY A 18 18.02 20.28 27.40
CA GLY A 18 17.68 20.79 26.07
C GLY A 18 16.56 20.02 25.36
N ARG A 19 15.68 20.77 24.69
CA ARG A 19 14.43 20.25 24.08
C ARG A 19 14.69 19.20 22.98
N ILE A 20 15.65 19.49 22.10
CA ILE A 20 16.01 18.59 20.98
C ILE A 20 16.60 17.28 21.52
N ARG A 21 17.47 17.35 22.53
CA ARG A 21 18.08 16.16 23.15
C ARG A 21 17.02 15.30 23.86
N GLN A 22 16.07 15.92 24.55
CA GLN A 22 14.93 15.22 25.15
C GLN A 22 14.07 14.52 24.10
N PHE A 23 13.80 15.18 22.98
CA PHE A 23 13.07 14.57 21.86
C PHE A 23 13.77 13.32 21.34
N PHE A 24 15.06 13.40 21.00
CA PHE A 24 15.80 12.24 20.51
C PHE A 24 15.97 11.15 21.58
N TYR A 25 16.10 11.53 22.86
CA TYR A 25 16.11 10.59 23.97
C TYR A 25 14.82 9.77 24.03
N GLY A 26 13.66 10.44 24.00
CA GLY A 26 12.37 9.76 23.98
C GLY A 26 12.16 8.90 22.73
N ALA A 27 12.63 9.38 21.57
CA ALA A 27 12.52 8.66 20.30
C ALA A 27 13.39 7.39 20.25
N SER A 28 14.60 7.43 20.79
CA SER A 28 15.54 6.29 20.77
C SER A 28 15.27 5.25 21.86
N LEU A 29 14.58 5.63 22.93
CA LEU A 29 14.37 4.81 24.12
C LEU A 29 13.79 3.41 23.81
N PRO A 30 12.74 3.23 22.97
CA PRO A 30 12.23 1.90 22.64
C PRO A 30 13.27 0.98 21.99
N PHE A 31 14.16 1.54 21.15
CA PHE A 31 15.21 0.77 20.47
C PHE A 31 16.33 0.36 21.43
N HIS A 32 16.68 1.23 22.38
CA HIS A 32 17.63 0.89 23.43
C HIS A 32 17.08 -0.20 24.35
N ILE A 33 15.82 -0.08 24.77
CA ILE A 33 15.14 -1.12 25.56
C ILE A 33 15.16 -2.42 24.77
N ALA A 34 14.72 -2.42 23.51
CA ALA A 34 14.76 -3.60 22.65
C ALA A 34 16.16 -4.22 22.59
N ARG A 35 17.20 -3.42 22.32
CA ARG A 35 18.59 -3.89 22.27
C ARG A 35 19.03 -4.54 23.58
N THR A 36 18.68 -3.96 24.73
CA THR A 36 19.02 -4.55 26.04
C THR A 36 18.26 -5.84 26.32
N THR A 37 16.95 -5.87 26.02
CA THR A 37 16.10 -7.03 26.21
C THR A 37 16.53 -8.21 25.31
N LEU A 38 16.92 -7.92 24.07
CA LEU A 38 17.34 -8.94 23.10
C LEU A 38 18.77 -9.47 23.33
N LYS A 39 19.52 -8.96 24.32
CA LYS A 39 20.76 -9.61 24.76
C LYS A 39 20.49 -10.96 25.40
N ASP A 40 19.36 -11.11 26.09
CA ASP A 40 18.97 -12.37 26.73
C ASP A 40 18.53 -13.41 25.67
N PRO A 41 19.24 -14.55 25.52
CA PRO A 41 18.93 -15.55 24.50
C PRO A 41 17.48 -16.07 24.50
N PRO A 42 16.86 -16.45 25.64
CA PRO A 42 15.50 -16.97 25.63
C PRO A 42 14.47 -15.90 25.24
N THR A 43 14.61 -14.67 25.74
CA THR A 43 13.72 -13.55 25.34
C THR A 43 13.90 -13.22 23.86
N ARG A 44 15.14 -13.19 23.36
CA ARG A 44 15.41 -12.97 21.93
C ARG A 44 14.76 -14.03 21.04
N ALA A 45 14.91 -15.31 21.38
CA ALA A 45 14.31 -16.41 20.63
C ALA A 45 12.77 -16.30 20.58
N ARG A 46 12.15 -15.98 21.73
CA ARG A 46 10.70 -15.77 21.82
C ARG A 46 10.25 -14.57 21.00
N TYR A 47 10.94 -13.44 21.12
CA TYR A 47 10.64 -12.22 20.36
C TYR A 47 10.70 -12.50 18.86
N LEU A 48 11.82 -13.06 18.37
CA LEU A 48 12.02 -13.35 16.95
C LEU A 48 10.95 -14.32 16.41
N ARG A 49 10.63 -15.38 17.15
CA ARG A 49 9.58 -16.34 16.75
C ARG A 49 8.22 -15.66 16.60
N VAL A 50 7.84 -14.82 17.57
CA VAL A 50 6.57 -14.11 17.54
C VAL A 50 6.54 -13.08 16.42
N THR A 51 7.58 -12.26 16.25
CA THR A 51 7.62 -11.26 15.18
C THR A 51 7.70 -11.87 13.79
N ALA A 52 8.43 -12.98 13.62
CA ALA A 52 8.51 -13.70 12.36
C ALA A 52 7.15 -14.30 11.98
N LEU A 53 6.47 -14.97 12.92
CA LEU A 53 5.13 -15.53 12.68
C LEU A 53 4.11 -14.44 12.32
N GLN A 54 4.13 -13.30 13.03
CA GLN A 54 3.24 -12.17 12.75
C GLN A 54 3.50 -11.56 11.37
N THR A 55 4.78 -11.43 11.00
CA THR A 55 5.17 -10.89 9.69
C THR A 55 4.77 -11.85 8.57
N ALA A 56 5.04 -13.15 8.74
CA ALA A 56 4.64 -14.19 7.78
C ALA A 56 3.12 -14.22 7.58
N PHE A 57 2.35 -14.15 8.66
CA PHE A 57 0.88 -14.14 8.57
C PHE A 57 0.35 -12.85 7.90
N LEU A 58 0.97 -11.69 8.19
CA LEU A 58 0.60 -10.44 7.52
C LEU A 58 0.93 -10.49 6.02
N LEU A 59 2.09 -11.03 5.64
CA LEU A 59 2.46 -11.25 4.24
C LEU A 59 1.50 -12.23 3.54
N ALA A 60 1.15 -13.34 4.19
CA ALA A 60 0.22 -14.33 3.65
C ALA A 60 -1.17 -13.72 3.39
N LEU A 61 -1.69 -12.91 4.31
CA LEU A 61 -2.96 -12.20 4.12
C LEU A 61 -2.87 -11.12 3.05
N THR A 62 -1.73 -10.43 2.95
CA THR A 62 -1.50 -9.46 1.88
C THR A 62 -1.48 -10.15 0.52
N ALA A 63 -0.78 -11.28 0.39
CA ALA A 63 -0.75 -12.09 -0.82
C ALA A 63 -2.13 -12.65 -1.17
N GLY A 64 -2.86 -13.19 -0.19
CA GLY A 64 -4.22 -13.68 -0.39
C GLY A 64 -5.19 -12.59 -0.84
N TRP A 65 -5.05 -11.37 -0.32
CA TRP A 65 -5.83 -10.21 -0.77
C TRP A 65 -5.51 -9.80 -2.21
N VAL A 66 -4.23 -9.85 -2.60
CA VAL A 66 -3.80 -9.58 -3.98
C VAL A 66 -4.34 -10.63 -4.95
N VAL A 67 -4.27 -11.92 -4.59
CA VAL A 67 -4.79 -13.01 -5.42
C VAL A 67 -6.31 -12.90 -5.56
N TRP A 68 -7.03 -12.70 -4.45
CA TRP A 68 -8.49 -12.57 -4.46
C TRP A 68 -8.96 -11.43 -5.38
N ASN A 69 -8.33 -10.26 -5.28
CA ASN A 69 -8.71 -9.12 -6.12
C ASN A 69 -8.28 -9.27 -7.58
N HIS A 70 -7.35 -10.16 -7.89
CA HIS A 70 -6.96 -10.46 -9.27
C HIS A 70 -7.95 -11.43 -9.93
N ASP A 71 -8.57 -12.33 -9.15
CA ASP A 71 -9.61 -13.26 -9.64
C ASP A 71 -10.96 -12.56 -9.91
N ASP A 72 -11.22 -11.42 -9.27
CA ASP A 72 -12.39 -10.56 -9.54
C ASP A 72 -12.27 -9.76 -10.85
N THR A 73 -11.34 -10.11 -11.75
CA THR A 73 -11.44 -9.66 -13.14
C THR A 73 -12.72 -10.29 -13.69
N PRO A 74 -13.81 -9.53 -13.92
CA PRO A 74 -15.06 -10.14 -14.38
C PRO A 74 -14.73 -10.96 -15.62
N PRO A 75 -15.16 -12.24 -15.72
CA PRO A 75 -14.97 -13.03 -16.92
C PRO A 75 -15.46 -12.16 -18.05
N GLN A 76 -14.52 -11.78 -18.92
CA GLN A 76 -14.63 -10.71 -19.91
C GLN A 76 -16.09 -10.59 -20.33
N GLU A 77 -16.82 -9.65 -19.69
CA GLU A 77 -18.28 -9.60 -19.78
C GLU A 77 -18.57 -9.62 -21.28
N GLU A 78 -19.09 -10.74 -21.79
CA GLU A 78 -19.23 -10.99 -23.22
C GLU A 78 -19.87 -9.73 -23.74
N ARG A 79 -19.07 -8.89 -24.43
CA ARG A 79 -19.56 -7.59 -24.88
C ARG A 79 -20.85 -7.94 -25.60
N PRO A 80 -22.02 -7.44 -25.16
CA PRO A 80 -23.29 -7.86 -25.71
C PRO A 80 -23.11 -7.80 -27.21
N PRO A 81 -23.23 -8.92 -27.93
CA PRO A 81 -22.70 -9.06 -29.28
C PRO A 81 -23.16 -7.84 -30.03
N LYS A 82 -22.20 -6.97 -30.41
CA LYS A 82 -22.52 -5.70 -31.08
C LYS A 82 -23.54 -6.08 -32.12
N VAL A 83 -24.77 -5.59 -31.98
CA VAL A 83 -25.87 -5.94 -32.88
C VAL A 83 -25.42 -5.45 -34.25
N SER A 84 -24.79 -6.36 -34.98
CA SER A 84 -24.12 -6.05 -36.23
C SER A 84 -25.25 -5.81 -37.20
N THR A 85 -25.42 -4.55 -37.57
CA THR A 85 -26.36 -4.17 -38.62
C THR A 85 -26.00 -4.98 -39.87
N PRO A 86 -26.99 -5.35 -40.71
CA PRO A 86 -26.75 -6.10 -41.94
C PRO A 86 -25.65 -5.45 -42.80
N GLU A 87 -25.58 -4.12 -42.78
CA GLU A 87 -24.53 -3.35 -43.46
C GLU A 87 -23.13 -3.57 -42.86
N SER A 88 -22.97 -3.62 -41.54
CA SER A 88 -21.66 -3.92 -40.93
C SER A 88 -21.19 -5.34 -41.24
N ARG A 89 -22.12 -6.30 -41.34
CA ARG A 89 -21.76 -7.68 -41.74
C ARG A 89 -21.36 -7.75 -43.21
N ALA A 90 -22.02 -6.98 -44.08
CA ALA A 90 -21.64 -6.89 -45.48
C ALA A 90 -20.23 -6.29 -45.63
N ARG A 91 -19.94 -5.19 -44.91
CA ARG A 91 -18.61 -4.55 -44.93
C ARG A 91 -17.52 -5.45 -44.33
N SER A 92 -17.80 -6.14 -43.22
CA SER A 92 -16.88 -7.14 -42.64
C SER A 92 -16.55 -8.24 -43.64
N ARG A 93 -17.55 -8.78 -44.35
CA ARG A 93 -17.32 -9.82 -45.38
C ARG A 93 -16.53 -9.29 -46.58
N GLU A 94 -16.79 -8.06 -47.01
CA GLU A 94 -16.01 -7.42 -48.08
C GLU A 94 -14.56 -7.13 -47.64
N ALA A 95 -14.34 -6.78 -46.38
CA ALA A 95 -13.02 -6.59 -45.81
C ALA A 95 -12.28 -7.94 -45.69
N GLU A 96 -12.93 -8.98 -45.17
CA GLU A 96 -12.40 -10.34 -45.12
C GLU A 96 -12.03 -10.87 -46.51
N ALA A 97 -12.90 -10.68 -47.52
CA ALA A 97 -12.62 -11.10 -48.89
C ALA A 97 -11.41 -10.37 -49.50
N ARG A 98 -11.23 -9.07 -49.20
CA ARG A 98 -10.05 -8.30 -49.64
C ARG A 98 -8.78 -8.78 -48.95
N ILE A 99 -8.84 -9.06 -47.65
CA ILE A 99 -7.71 -9.63 -46.90
C ILE A 99 -7.35 -11.03 -47.43
N GLU A 100 -8.34 -11.85 -47.74
CA GLU A 100 -8.12 -13.19 -48.31
C GLU A 100 -7.52 -13.10 -49.73
N GLN A 101 -8.00 -12.17 -50.57
CA GLN A 101 -7.42 -11.94 -51.89
C GLN A 101 -5.94 -11.52 -51.79
N ARG A 102 -5.61 -10.57 -50.89
CA ARG A 102 -4.22 -10.15 -50.67
C ARG A 102 -3.34 -11.26 -50.11
N THR A 103 -3.90 -12.11 -49.26
CA THR A 103 -3.23 -13.33 -48.79
C THR A 103 -2.90 -14.27 -49.95
N ARG A 104 -3.83 -14.50 -50.88
CA ARG A 104 -3.60 -15.36 -52.06
C ARG A 104 -2.57 -14.75 -53.03
N GLU A 105 -2.58 -13.44 -53.20
CA GLU A 105 -1.56 -12.73 -53.99
C GLU A 105 -0.16 -12.89 -53.37
N LEU A 106 -0.06 -12.75 -52.04
CA LEU A 106 1.18 -12.99 -51.30
C LEU A 106 1.66 -14.44 -51.45
N GLU A 107 0.75 -15.41 -51.31
CA GLU A 107 1.06 -16.83 -51.48
C GLU A 107 1.54 -17.15 -52.91
N ALA A 108 0.93 -16.54 -53.93
CA ALA A 108 1.35 -16.71 -55.32
C ALA A 108 2.75 -16.14 -55.59
N VAL A 109 3.07 -14.98 -55.02
CA VAL A 109 4.41 -14.37 -55.10
C VAL A 109 5.45 -15.26 -54.41
N LEU A 110 5.10 -15.84 -53.25
CA LEU A 110 5.98 -16.76 -52.52
C LEU A 110 6.18 -18.10 -53.26
N LYS A 111 5.13 -18.65 -53.88
CA LYS A 111 5.23 -19.88 -54.71
C LYS A 111 6.02 -19.66 -55.99
N ALA A 112 5.85 -18.54 -56.68
CA ALA A 112 6.62 -18.20 -57.87
C ALA A 112 8.13 -18.14 -57.58
N ARG A 113 8.50 -17.68 -56.38
CA ARG A 113 9.87 -17.65 -55.88
C ARG A 113 10.45 -19.04 -55.60
N GLY A 114 9.63 -19.99 -55.12
CA GLY A 114 10.08 -21.35 -54.80
C GLY A 114 10.58 -22.17 -55.99
N GLY A 115 10.35 -21.71 -57.23
CA GLY A 115 10.72 -22.44 -58.45
C GLY A 115 11.91 -21.88 -59.24
N GLN A 116 12.49 -20.74 -58.88
CA GLN A 116 13.59 -20.12 -59.64
C GLN A 116 14.71 -19.60 -58.72
N ASP A 117 15.96 -19.83 -59.12
CA ASP A 117 17.17 -19.41 -58.40
C ASP A 117 17.06 -17.95 -57.93
N ALA A 118 17.04 -17.79 -56.61
CA ALA A 118 16.69 -16.56 -55.91
C ALA A 118 17.67 -15.40 -56.23
N GLN A 119 17.38 -14.66 -57.30
CA GLN A 119 18.04 -13.38 -57.56
C GLN A 119 17.45 -12.26 -56.69
N LYS A 120 18.32 -11.31 -56.35
CA LYS A 120 18.10 -10.16 -55.44
C LYS A 120 16.91 -9.26 -55.77
N GLY A 121 16.23 -9.44 -56.92
CA GLY A 121 15.08 -8.66 -57.36
C GLY A 121 13.75 -9.04 -56.69
N ASP A 122 13.57 -10.29 -56.28
CA ASP A 122 12.24 -10.79 -55.86
C ASP A 122 11.87 -10.49 -54.40
N ASN A 123 12.86 -10.11 -53.58
CA ASN A 123 12.61 -9.70 -52.19
C ASN A 123 11.73 -8.45 -52.12
N ALA A 124 11.88 -7.52 -53.08
CA ALA A 124 11.07 -6.31 -53.13
C ALA A 124 9.59 -6.61 -53.39
N ALA A 125 9.28 -7.65 -54.18
CA ALA A 125 7.91 -8.06 -54.47
C ALA A 125 7.22 -8.68 -53.24
N VAL A 126 7.94 -9.51 -52.47
CA VAL A 126 7.43 -10.09 -51.22
C VAL A 126 7.19 -9.00 -50.17
N VAL A 127 8.14 -8.07 -50.00
CA VAL A 127 8.00 -6.95 -49.06
C VAL A 127 6.82 -6.04 -49.44
N ALA A 128 6.64 -5.77 -50.75
CA ALA A 128 5.50 -5.00 -51.23
C ALA A 128 4.15 -5.71 -50.98
N ALA A 129 4.09 -7.03 -51.18
CA ALA A 129 2.88 -7.81 -50.94
C ALA A 129 2.50 -7.88 -49.44
N VAL A 130 3.49 -8.05 -48.55
CA VAL A 130 3.27 -8.01 -47.09
C VAL A 130 2.83 -6.61 -46.66
N GLY A 131 3.44 -5.55 -47.19
CA GLY A 131 3.04 -4.17 -46.93
C GLY A 131 1.59 -3.88 -47.35
N ALA A 132 1.16 -4.40 -48.51
CA ALA A 132 -0.21 -4.26 -48.99
C ALA A 132 -1.23 -4.99 -48.09
N LEU A 133 -0.89 -6.18 -47.58
CA LEU A 133 -1.73 -6.93 -46.65
C LEU A 133 -1.93 -6.15 -45.33
N ILE A 134 -0.86 -5.61 -44.76
CA ILE A 134 -0.91 -4.82 -43.52
C ILE A 134 -1.73 -3.54 -43.72
N ALA A 135 -1.53 -2.84 -44.85
CA ALA A 135 -2.28 -1.63 -45.15
C ALA A 135 -3.79 -1.90 -45.27
N GLU A 136 -4.19 -3.01 -45.89
CA GLU A 136 -5.61 -3.39 -45.98
C GLU A 136 -6.20 -3.75 -44.61
N ALA A 137 -5.43 -4.47 -43.78
CA ALA A 137 -5.84 -4.83 -42.42
C ALA A 137 -6.04 -3.59 -41.53
N VAL A 138 -5.14 -2.60 -41.62
CA VAL A 138 -5.26 -1.31 -40.90
C VAL A 138 -6.44 -0.50 -41.42
N ASN A 139 -6.70 -0.50 -42.73
CA ASN A 139 -7.86 0.20 -43.29
C ASN A 139 -9.19 -0.44 -42.86
N ALA A 140 -9.26 -1.77 -42.77
CA ALA A 140 -10.41 -2.49 -42.24
C ALA A 140 -10.66 -2.18 -40.75
N GLU A 141 -9.60 -2.01 -39.96
CA GLU A 141 -9.71 -1.57 -38.56
C GLU A 141 -10.21 -0.13 -38.44
N LYS A 142 -9.66 0.80 -39.24
CA LYS A 142 -10.10 2.20 -39.28
C LYS A 142 -11.58 2.31 -39.67
N ALA A 143 -12.09 1.41 -40.52
CA ALA A 143 -13.50 1.33 -40.89
C ALA A 143 -14.39 0.69 -39.80
N GLY A 144 -13.78 0.06 -38.80
CA GLY A 144 -14.47 -0.65 -37.71
C GLY A 144 -15.00 -2.03 -38.11
N ASP A 145 -14.49 -2.58 -39.21
CA ASP A 145 -14.96 -3.81 -39.83
C ASP A 145 -14.25 -5.06 -39.25
N VAL A 146 -12.97 -4.95 -38.88
CA VAL A 146 -12.17 -6.04 -38.27
C VAL A 146 -11.33 -5.48 -37.12
N SER A 147 -11.11 -6.26 -36.05
CA SER A 147 -10.25 -5.79 -34.95
C SER A 147 -8.77 -5.81 -35.32
N ALA A 148 -7.99 -4.87 -34.78
CA ALA A 148 -6.53 -4.78 -34.97
C ALA A 148 -5.83 -6.11 -34.65
N GLU A 149 -6.27 -6.79 -33.59
CA GLU A 149 -5.68 -8.03 -33.12
C GLU A 149 -5.96 -9.19 -34.08
N GLU A 150 -7.18 -9.33 -34.59
CA GLU A 150 -7.53 -10.36 -35.59
C GLU A 150 -6.77 -10.15 -36.90
N ALA A 151 -6.68 -8.90 -37.37
CA ALA A 151 -5.93 -8.53 -38.56
C ALA A 151 -4.43 -8.89 -38.45
N VAL A 152 -3.82 -8.62 -37.30
CA VAL A 152 -2.40 -8.95 -37.04
C VAL A 152 -2.20 -10.46 -36.89
N ILE A 153 -3.14 -11.19 -36.28
CA ILE A 153 -3.07 -12.65 -36.17
C ILE A 153 -3.18 -13.30 -37.56
N ILE A 154 -4.13 -12.87 -38.40
CA ILE A 154 -4.30 -13.39 -39.76
C ILE A 154 -3.06 -13.13 -40.62
N ALA A 155 -2.49 -11.93 -40.54
CA ALA A 155 -1.26 -11.58 -41.25
C ALA A 155 -0.03 -12.36 -40.73
N GLY A 156 0.05 -12.59 -39.42
CA GLY A 156 1.12 -13.36 -38.79
C GLY A 156 1.08 -14.84 -39.18
N ASP A 157 -0.11 -15.46 -39.12
CA ASP A 157 -0.31 -16.87 -39.43
C ASP A 157 -0.07 -17.18 -40.92
N THR A 158 -0.43 -16.25 -41.81
CA THR A 158 -0.23 -16.41 -43.26
C THR A 158 1.25 -16.30 -43.65
N VAL A 159 1.98 -15.34 -43.05
CA VAL A 159 3.44 -15.24 -43.22
C VAL A 159 4.15 -16.44 -42.61
N GLY A 160 3.67 -16.95 -41.47
CA GLY A 160 4.19 -18.15 -40.81
C GLY A 160 4.03 -19.40 -41.67
N LYS A 161 2.79 -19.71 -42.10
CA LYS A 161 2.47 -20.89 -42.92
C LYS A 161 3.18 -20.87 -44.27
N ALA A 162 3.23 -19.73 -44.95
CA ALA A 162 3.92 -19.63 -46.23
C ALA A 162 5.45 -19.81 -46.09
N GLY A 163 6.02 -19.50 -44.92
CA GLY A 163 7.41 -19.81 -44.59
C GLY A 163 7.68 -21.29 -44.31
N GLU A 164 6.67 -22.03 -43.82
CA GLU A 164 6.74 -23.48 -43.56
C GLU A 164 6.50 -24.30 -44.83
N ASP A 165 5.51 -23.95 -45.65
CA ASP A 165 5.19 -24.66 -46.91
C ASP A 165 6.30 -24.53 -47.96
N ALA A 166 6.99 -23.39 -47.99
CA ALA A 166 8.16 -23.19 -48.85
C ALA A 166 9.37 -24.05 -48.44
N ALA A 167 9.42 -24.53 -47.20
CA ALA A 167 10.48 -25.42 -46.71
C ALA A 167 10.17 -26.92 -46.93
N GLY A 168 8.93 -27.28 -47.29
CA GLY A 168 8.44 -28.67 -47.31
C GLY A 168 8.28 -29.34 -48.69
N THR A 169 8.67 -28.70 -49.81
CA THR A 169 8.42 -29.27 -51.14
C THR A 169 9.59 -30.13 -51.63
N SER A 170 9.62 -31.40 -51.23
CA SER A 170 10.43 -32.46 -51.86
C SER A 170 9.60 -33.23 -52.91
N THR A 171 10.22 -33.47 -54.07
CA THR A 171 9.70 -34.15 -55.28
C THR A 171 9.01 -35.50 -55.04
N PRO A 172 8.02 -35.90 -55.87
CA PRO A 172 7.53 -37.27 -55.90
C PRO A 172 8.44 -38.11 -56.82
N THR A 173 9.08 -39.14 -56.27
CA THR A 173 9.78 -40.17 -57.04
C THR A 173 8.86 -41.38 -57.22
N THR A 174 8.66 -41.80 -58.47
CA THR A 174 7.88 -42.97 -58.88
C THR A 174 8.75 -44.23 -58.92
N ASP A 175 8.24 -45.30 -58.28
CA ASP A 175 8.40 -46.76 -58.43
C ASP A 175 9.63 -47.40 -59.13
N GLU A 176 10.31 -48.33 -58.43
CA GLU A 176 10.34 -49.79 -58.73
C GLU A 176 11.18 -50.60 -57.71
N ASP A 177 10.50 -51.44 -56.91
CA ASP A 177 10.74 -52.85 -56.50
C ASP A 177 12.11 -53.37 -55.92
N PRO A 178 12.19 -54.56 -55.28
CA PRO A 178 12.52 -54.70 -53.85
C PRO A 178 13.81 -55.50 -53.60
N ASP A 179 14.08 -55.77 -52.32
CA ASP A 179 15.15 -56.61 -51.77
C ASP A 179 16.53 -55.96 -51.63
N LYS A 180 16.76 -55.36 -50.45
CA LYS A 180 17.93 -55.68 -49.61
C LYS A 180 17.84 -55.03 -48.23
N GLU A 181 17.89 -55.87 -47.21
CA GLU A 181 18.26 -55.51 -45.84
C GLU A 181 19.66 -54.88 -45.83
N THR A 182 19.81 -53.61 -45.41
CA THR A 182 21.01 -53.16 -44.68
C THR A 182 20.77 -51.84 -43.95
N GLU A 183 20.83 -51.92 -42.62
CA GLU A 183 21.28 -50.95 -41.62
C GLU A 183 21.36 -49.44 -41.97
N ASP A 184 20.51 -48.68 -41.27
CA ASP A 184 20.65 -47.24 -41.02
C ASP A 184 22.05 -46.88 -40.49
N PRO A 185 22.67 -45.82 -41.03
CA PRO A 185 22.85 -44.66 -40.18
C PRO A 185 22.66 -43.31 -40.89
N LYS A 186 21.96 -42.41 -40.17
CA LYS A 186 22.15 -40.95 -40.12
C LYS A 186 22.36 -40.21 -41.44
N GLU A 187 21.32 -39.49 -41.86
CA GLU A 187 21.50 -38.23 -42.59
C GLU A 187 20.39 -37.23 -42.18
N GLU A 188 20.65 -36.46 -41.12
CA GLU A 188 19.95 -35.19 -40.87
C GLU A 188 20.40 -34.21 -41.97
N ALA A 189 19.66 -34.19 -43.09
CA ALA A 189 19.76 -33.12 -44.07
C ALA A 189 19.17 -31.84 -43.44
N ALA A 190 20.06 -30.93 -43.04
CA ALA A 190 19.73 -29.61 -42.53
C ALA A 190 18.89 -28.84 -43.56
N THR A 191 17.60 -28.70 -43.29
CA THR A 191 16.72 -27.73 -43.95
C THR A 191 17.22 -26.35 -43.55
N GLU A 192 17.84 -25.60 -44.48
CA GLU A 192 18.29 -24.24 -44.17
C GLU A 192 17.05 -23.35 -43.90
N PRO A 193 16.89 -22.82 -42.66
CA PRO A 193 15.84 -21.86 -42.39
C PRO A 193 16.09 -20.61 -43.23
N LEU A 194 15.01 -19.98 -43.70
CA LEU A 194 15.00 -18.66 -44.36
C LEU A 194 16.16 -17.78 -43.85
N PRO A 195 17.00 -17.21 -44.72
CA PRO A 195 18.19 -16.48 -44.31
C PRO A 195 17.80 -15.44 -43.26
N ALA A 196 18.44 -15.49 -42.09
CA ALA A 196 18.04 -14.73 -40.90
C ALA A 196 17.84 -13.23 -41.17
N GLY A 197 18.61 -12.67 -42.10
CA GLY A 197 18.49 -11.27 -42.53
C GLY A 197 17.13 -10.92 -43.16
N LEU A 198 16.49 -11.86 -43.88
CA LEU A 198 15.18 -11.62 -44.50
C LEU A 198 14.05 -11.63 -43.46
N ARG A 199 14.14 -12.49 -42.43
CA ARG A 199 13.19 -12.49 -41.31
C ARG A 199 13.27 -11.19 -40.53
N GLU A 200 14.48 -10.70 -40.26
CA GLU A 200 14.70 -9.41 -39.59
C GLU A 200 14.19 -8.24 -40.43
N GLU A 201 14.43 -8.25 -41.74
CA GLU A 201 13.96 -7.20 -42.65
C GLU A 201 12.41 -7.15 -42.74
N ILE A 202 11.75 -8.31 -42.82
CA ILE A 202 10.29 -8.40 -42.83
C ILE A 202 9.72 -7.95 -41.48
N THR A 203 10.27 -8.43 -40.35
CA THR A 203 9.78 -8.01 -39.03
C THR A 203 10.05 -6.52 -38.74
N ALA A 204 11.17 -5.97 -39.22
CA ALA A 204 11.44 -4.54 -39.13
C ALA A 204 10.44 -3.71 -39.94
N THR A 205 10.10 -4.16 -41.15
CA THR A 205 9.14 -3.48 -42.04
C THR A 205 7.72 -3.54 -41.47
N VAL A 206 7.29 -4.71 -40.96
CA VAL A 206 6.00 -4.89 -40.28
C VAL A 206 5.91 -3.96 -39.06
N ARG A 207 6.97 -3.91 -38.24
CA ARG A 207 7.02 -3.06 -37.04
C ARG A 207 6.98 -1.57 -37.38
N ALA A 208 7.68 -1.14 -38.43
CA ALA A 208 7.65 0.24 -38.91
C ALA A 208 6.25 0.63 -39.41
N ALA A 209 5.61 -0.22 -40.22
CA ALA A 209 4.25 0.00 -40.70
C ALA A 209 3.23 0.09 -39.56
N LEU A 210 3.35 -0.78 -38.53
CA LEU A 210 2.52 -0.73 -37.34
C LEU A 210 2.75 0.54 -36.49
N GLN A 211 3.98 1.05 -36.43
CA GLN A 211 4.29 2.30 -35.72
C GLN A 211 3.72 3.51 -36.44
N ASP A 212 3.85 3.57 -37.77
CA ASP A 212 3.28 4.66 -38.57
C ASP A 212 1.75 4.63 -38.53
N ALA A 213 1.13 3.45 -38.62
CA ALA A 213 -0.31 3.29 -38.48
C ALA A 213 -0.82 3.76 -37.09
N ASN A 214 -0.10 3.42 -36.01
CA ASN A 214 -0.43 3.91 -34.67
C ASN A 214 -0.24 5.42 -34.53
N ARG A 215 0.78 5.98 -35.17
CA ARG A 215 1.03 7.43 -35.17
C ARG A 215 -0.06 8.18 -35.92
N GLU A 216 -0.44 7.72 -37.11
CA GLU A 216 -1.57 8.27 -37.85
C GLU A 216 -2.90 8.12 -37.09
N ALA A 217 -3.15 6.98 -36.43
CA ALA A 217 -4.34 6.79 -35.61
C ALA A 217 -4.35 7.73 -34.40
N ALA A 218 -3.19 8.07 -33.85
CA ALA A 218 -3.05 9.07 -32.79
C ALA A 218 -3.25 10.51 -33.31
N GLU A 219 -2.77 10.82 -34.51
CA GLU A 219 -2.95 12.12 -35.18
C GLU A 219 -4.41 12.33 -35.65
N ALA A 220 -5.06 11.29 -36.19
CA ALA A 220 -6.45 11.29 -36.66
C ALA A 220 -7.49 11.42 -35.52
N LYS A 221 -7.11 11.09 -34.28
CA LYS A 221 -7.95 11.36 -33.09
C LYS A 221 -8.10 12.84 -32.75
N GLY A 222 -7.52 13.74 -33.55
CA GLY A 222 -7.63 15.19 -33.44
C GLY A 222 -6.91 15.75 -32.20
N PRO A 223 -6.68 17.07 -32.13
CA PRO A 223 -6.16 17.69 -30.92
C PRO A 223 -7.16 17.40 -29.81
N ARG A 224 -6.74 16.55 -28.88
CA ARG A 224 -7.43 16.18 -27.64
C ARG A 224 -8.23 17.39 -27.17
N ILE A 225 -9.55 17.36 -27.37
CA ILE A 225 -10.46 18.42 -26.92
C ILE A 225 -9.99 18.78 -25.52
N GLN A 226 -9.46 19.99 -25.36
CA GLN A 226 -9.15 20.53 -24.05
C GLN A 226 -10.50 20.48 -23.34
N ARG A 227 -10.68 19.45 -22.50
CA ARG A 227 -11.75 19.48 -21.51
C ARG A 227 -11.54 20.79 -20.81
N GLU A 228 -12.52 21.68 -20.93
CA GLU A 228 -12.59 22.89 -20.14
C GLU A 228 -12.14 22.55 -18.72
N PRO A 229 -11.30 23.37 -18.08
CA PRO A 229 -10.85 23.10 -16.73
C PRO A 229 -12.10 22.98 -15.88
N GLN A 230 -12.50 21.73 -15.58
CA GLN A 230 -13.65 21.45 -14.75
C GLN A 230 -13.45 22.28 -13.49
N GLU A 231 -14.36 23.23 -13.29
CA GLU A 231 -14.37 24.04 -12.09
C GLU A 231 -14.24 23.12 -10.90
N LYS A 232 -13.46 23.57 -9.91
CA LYS A 232 -13.19 22.90 -8.63
C LYS A 232 -14.47 22.72 -7.80
N GLY A 233 -15.43 21.98 -8.33
CA GLY A 233 -16.48 21.31 -7.58
C GLY A 233 -15.92 19.97 -7.14
N PHE A 234 -15.95 19.72 -5.84
CA PHE A 234 -15.58 18.46 -5.22
C PHE A 234 -16.62 17.40 -5.62
N ASN A 235 -16.57 16.93 -6.87
CA ASN A 235 -17.41 15.83 -7.36
C ASN A 235 -16.92 14.54 -6.70
N LEU A 236 -17.47 14.28 -5.51
CA LEU A 236 -17.56 12.98 -4.83
C LEU A 236 -18.69 12.13 -5.45
N ASP A 237 -19.01 12.34 -6.72
CA ASP A 237 -20.05 11.58 -7.42
C ASP A 237 -19.42 10.35 -8.06
N ALA A 238 -19.69 9.22 -7.40
CA ALA A 238 -19.40 7.85 -7.76
C ALA A 238 -17.91 7.55 -8.00
N PRO A 239 -17.29 6.60 -7.26
CA PRO A 239 -16.08 5.99 -7.75
C PRO A 239 -16.45 5.27 -9.06
N GLN A 240 -16.26 5.93 -10.20
CA GLN A 240 -16.18 5.24 -11.47
C GLN A 240 -14.93 4.39 -11.34
N VAL A 241 -15.16 3.13 -10.99
CA VAL A 241 -14.19 2.04 -11.05
C VAL A 241 -13.75 1.98 -12.51
N ARG A 242 -12.78 2.81 -12.88
CA ARG A 242 -12.21 2.84 -14.22
C ARG A 242 -11.48 1.52 -14.40
N HIS A 243 -12.17 0.57 -15.01
CA HIS A 243 -11.64 -0.63 -15.65
C HIS A 243 -11.14 -1.74 -14.72
N GLY A 244 -11.79 -1.98 -13.57
CA GLY A 244 -11.59 -3.21 -12.77
C GLY A 244 -10.21 -3.38 -12.12
N ILE A 245 -9.23 -2.56 -12.49
CA ILE A 245 -7.91 -2.53 -11.88
C ILE A 245 -7.95 -1.42 -10.85
N LEU A 246 -7.97 -1.79 -9.57
CA LEU A 246 -7.60 -0.87 -8.50
C LEU A 246 -6.21 -0.32 -8.84
N PHE A 247 -6.16 0.89 -9.43
CA PHE A 247 -4.90 1.50 -9.83
C PHE A 247 -4.03 1.57 -8.57
N LEU A 248 -2.84 0.97 -8.58
CA LEU A 248 -1.89 1.05 -7.45
C LEU A 248 -1.54 2.51 -7.08
N GLY A 249 -1.90 3.48 -7.93
CA GLY A 249 -1.78 4.91 -7.68
C GLY A 249 -3.03 5.60 -7.12
N SER A 250 -4.19 4.94 -6.98
CA SER A 250 -5.39 5.58 -6.45
C SER A 250 -5.31 5.69 -4.92
N TRP A 251 -5.70 6.84 -4.38
CA TRP A 251 -5.75 7.04 -2.92
C TRP A 251 -6.73 6.07 -2.26
N GLU A 252 -7.82 5.73 -2.94
CA GLU A 252 -8.83 4.77 -2.50
C GLU A 252 -8.22 3.38 -2.28
N PHE A 253 -7.39 2.90 -3.22
CA PHE A 253 -6.65 1.65 -3.07
C PHE A 253 -5.79 1.68 -1.81
N TRP A 254 -4.98 2.73 -1.63
CA TRP A 254 -4.11 2.84 -0.45
C TRP A 254 -4.90 2.90 0.85
N VAL A 255 -6.02 3.62 0.90
CA VAL A 255 -6.90 3.67 2.08
C VAL A 255 -7.49 2.30 2.39
N ALA A 256 -8.03 1.61 1.38
CA ALA A 256 -8.60 0.27 1.54
C ALA A 256 -7.53 -0.74 1.98
N PHE A 257 -6.36 -0.70 1.35
CA PHE A 257 -5.21 -1.56 1.63
C PHE A 257 -4.64 -1.33 3.04
N PHE A 258 -4.33 -0.09 3.41
CA PHE A 258 -3.85 0.21 4.76
C PHE A 258 -4.93 -0.02 5.82
N GLY A 259 -6.21 0.17 5.46
CA GLY A 259 -7.36 -0.14 6.30
C GLY A 259 -7.45 -1.63 6.61
N SER A 260 -7.42 -2.49 5.57
CA SER A 260 -7.47 -3.95 5.72
C SER A 260 -6.25 -4.48 6.48
N LEU A 261 -5.04 -4.02 6.12
CA LEU A 261 -3.82 -4.33 6.87
C LEU A 261 -3.92 -3.94 8.35
N SER A 262 -4.52 -2.80 8.65
CA SER A 262 -4.70 -2.35 10.03
C SER A 262 -5.66 -3.25 10.82
N VAL A 263 -6.73 -3.75 10.18
CA VAL A 263 -7.68 -4.70 10.79
C VAL A 263 -6.99 -6.04 11.04
N VAL A 264 -6.33 -6.60 10.03
CA VAL A 264 -5.55 -7.84 10.12
C VAL A 264 -4.51 -7.75 11.23
N GLN A 265 -3.72 -6.69 11.22
CA GLN A 265 -2.70 -6.44 12.23
C GLN A 265 -3.32 -6.36 13.63
N TRP A 266 -4.52 -5.81 13.77
CA TRP A 266 -5.21 -5.75 15.05
C TRP A 266 -5.65 -7.13 15.55
N VAL A 267 -6.14 -8.00 14.66
CA VAL A 267 -6.47 -9.41 14.97
C VAL A 267 -5.21 -10.16 15.42
N ILE A 268 -4.11 -10.05 14.66
CA ILE A 268 -2.82 -10.66 15.02
C ILE A 268 -2.36 -10.18 16.41
N VAL A 269 -2.46 -8.87 16.66
CA VAL A 269 -2.10 -8.23 17.93
C VAL A 269 -2.97 -8.71 19.09
N ALA A 270 -4.25 -9.03 18.83
CA ALA A 270 -5.17 -9.57 19.81
C ALA A 270 -4.78 -11.01 20.18
N LEU A 271 -4.52 -11.86 19.17
CA LEU A 271 -4.13 -13.27 19.35
C LEU A 271 -2.77 -13.42 20.05
N SER A 272 -1.84 -12.50 19.78
CA SER A 272 -0.48 -12.53 20.32
C SER A 272 -0.27 -11.68 21.58
N ARG A 273 -1.34 -11.11 22.16
CA ARG A 273 -1.25 -10.16 23.28
C ARG A 273 -0.41 -10.70 24.45
N ASP A 274 -0.69 -11.93 24.88
CA ASP A 274 -0.05 -12.52 26.07
C ASP A 274 1.46 -12.68 25.87
N PHE A 275 1.93 -12.88 24.63
CA PHE A 275 3.36 -12.87 24.32
C PHE A 275 3.96 -11.47 24.44
N HIS A 276 3.26 -10.44 23.95
CA HIS A 276 3.70 -9.05 24.07
C HIS A 276 3.79 -8.59 25.53
N THR A 277 2.88 -9.04 26.41
CA THR A 277 2.93 -8.72 27.85
C THR A 277 4.08 -9.42 28.57
N VAL A 278 4.40 -10.65 28.20
CA VAL A 278 5.59 -11.34 28.74
C VAL A 278 6.86 -10.62 28.29
N ILE A 279 6.95 -10.23 27.01
CA ILE A 279 8.11 -9.48 26.49
C ILE A 279 8.23 -8.10 27.15
N SER A 280 7.13 -7.37 27.39
CA SER A 280 7.17 -6.08 28.11
C SER A 280 7.61 -6.25 29.56
N ARG A 281 7.16 -7.30 30.24
CA ARG A 281 7.61 -7.64 31.59
C ARG A 281 9.10 -7.96 31.63
N GLU A 282 9.58 -8.84 30.74
CA GLU A 282 11.01 -9.18 30.61
C GLU A 282 11.86 -7.94 30.28
N ALA A 283 11.37 -7.06 29.41
CA ALA A 283 12.03 -5.80 29.10
C ALA A 283 12.10 -4.85 30.30
N SER A 284 11.02 -4.79 31.10
CA SER A 284 10.99 -4.00 32.34
C SER A 284 12.03 -4.53 33.34
N LEU A 285 12.05 -5.85 33.56
CA LEU A 285 13.03 -6.53 34.43
C LEU A 285 14.48 -6.38 33.93
N ALA A 286 14.69 -6.40 32.62
CA ALA A 286 16.01 -6.24 32.01
C ALA A 286 16.55 -4.80 32.17
N THR A 287 15.65 -3.82 32.24
CA THR A 287 16.00 -2.40 32.35
C THR A 287 15.85 -1.83 33.75
N GLY A 288 15.49 -2.67 34.74
CA GLY A 288 15.35 -2.29 36.14
C GLY A 288 14.08 -1.49 36.46
N VAL A 289 13.11 -1.42 35.54
CA VAL A 289 11.81 -0.81 35.81
C VAL A 289 10.89 -1.87 36.43
N PRO A 290 10.28 -1.59 37.59
CA PRO A 290 9.32 -2.51 38.18
C PRO A 290 8.18 -2.81 37.18
N PRO A 291 7.94 -4.09 36.87
CA PRO A 291 6.99 -4.49 35.84
C PRO A 291 5.57 -4.11 36.26
N GLU A 292 4.82 -3.53 35.33
CA GLU A 292 3.43 -3.13 35.53
C GLU A 292 2.43 -4.26 35.22
N ASP A 293 2.87 -5.23 34.42
CA ASP A 293 2.07 -6.37 33.99
C ASP A 293 2.29 -7.56 34.95
N PRO A 294 1.23 -8.32 35.30
CA PRO A 294 1.36 -9.49 36.15
C PRO A 294 2.13 -10.61 35.45
N GLU A 295 2.61 -11.58 36.24
CA GLU A 295 3.20 -12.80 35.71
C GLU A 295 2.11 -13.67 35.05
N ILE A 296 2.22 -13.86 33.73
CA ILE A 296 1.26 -14.63 32.93
C ILE A 296 2.04 -15.66 32.10
N HIS A 297 1.51 -16.88 32.00
CA HIS A 297 1.99 -17.84 31.01
C HIS A 297 1.39 -17.53 29.64
N PRO A 298 2.22 -17.35 28.59
CA PRO A 298 1.72 -16.89 27.29
C PRO A 298 0.83 -17.96 26.64
N ARG A 299 -0.37 -17.56 26.21
CA ARG A 299 -1.32 -18.41 25.48
C ARG A 299 -1.85 -17.66 24.25
N VAL A 300 -2.10 -18.39 23.16
CA VAL A 300 -2.79 -17.84 21.99
C VAL A 300 -4.30 -17.91 22.25
N ARG A 301 -4.94 -16.77 22.49
CA ARG A 301 -6.39 -16.69 22.71
C ARG A 301 -6.93 -15.34 22.24
N LEU A 302 -8.16 -15.37 21.73
CA LEU A 302 -8.88 -14.14 21.40
C LEU A 302 -9.63 -13.65 22.64
N ASN A 303 -9.09 -12.64 23.33
CA ASN A 303 -9.75 -12.03 24.49
C ASN A 303 -10.76 -10.96 24.01
N PHE A 304 -12.01 -11.37 23.79
CA PHE A 304 -13.10 -10.47 23.39
C PHE A 304 -13.38 -9.35 24.42
N PRO A 305 -13.41 -9.61 25.75
CA PRO A 305 -13.52 -8.55 26.75
C PRO A 305 -12.46 -7.45 26.59
N TRP A 306 -11.20 -7.83 26.41
CA TRP A 306 -10.12 -6.90 26.13
C TRP A 306 -10.34 -6.13 24.83
N MET A 307 -10.80 -6.81 23.78
CA MET A 307 -11.06 -6.22 22.48
C MET A 307 -12.13 -5.11 22.59
N ARG A 308 -13.22 -5.37 23.32
CA ARG A 308 -14.27 -4.40 23.63
C ARG A 308 -13.74 -3.25 24.49
N ALA A 309 -12.96 -3.54 25.53
CA ALA A 309 -12.33 -2.52 26.37
C ALA A 309 -11.38 -1.64 25.53
N LYS A 310 -10.64 -2.23 24.60
CA LYS A 310 -9.72 -1.53 23.71
C LYS A 310 -10.46 -0.61 22.75
N LEU A 311 -11.56 -1.08 22.17
CA LEU A 311 -12.42 -0.26 21.30
C LEU A 311 -13.03 0.90 22.09
N ARG A 312 -13.55 0.64 23.30
CA ARG A 312 -14.07 1.69 24.19
C ARG A 312 -13.03 2.75 24.53
N ARG A 313 -11.79 2.34 24.80
CA ARG A 313 -10.66 3.27 25.03
C ARG A 313 -10.34 4.11 23.80
N ARG A 314 -10.38 3.53 22.59
CA ARG A 314 -10.20 4.28 21.33
C ARG A 314 -11.35 5.25 21.08
N TRP A 315 -12.59 4.83 21.34
CA TRP A 315 -13.76 5.70 21.24
C TRP A 315 -13.65 6.89 22.20
N ARG A 316 -13.28 6.65 23.46
CA ARG A 316 -13.03 7.72 24.44
C ARG A 316 -11.92 8.68 23.97
N ALA A 317 -10.84 8.14 23.41
CA ALA A 317 -9.76 8.95 22.83
C ALA A 317 -10.24 9.79 21.63
N PHE A 318 -11.08 9.21 20.76
CA PHE A 318 -11.69 9.90 19.64
C PHE A 318 -12.61 11.04 20.12
N VAL A 319 -13.45 10.80 21.13
CA VAL A 319 -14.30 11.84 21.72
C VAL A 319 -13.45 12.98 22.29
N LEU A 320 -12.37 12.67 23.01
CA LEU A 320 -11.45 13.68 23.55
C LEU A 320 -10.79 14.53 22.45
N PHE A 321 -10.40 13.89 21.35
CA PHE A 321 -9.87 14.56 20.17
C PHE A 321 -10.94 15.46 19.51
N ALA A 322 -12.13 14.91 19.25
CA ALA A 322 -13.24 15.59 18.60
C ALA A 322 -13.74 16.81 19.40
N VAL A 323 -13.76 16.72 20.72
CA VAL A 323 -14.17 17.82 21.60
C VAL A 323 -13.30 19.06 21.40
N GLY A 324 -12.05 18.97 20.93
CA GLY A 324 -11.21 20.15 20.66
C GLY A 324 -11.52 20.89 19.35
N PHE A 325 -12.28 20.30 18.42
CA PHE A 325 -12.53 20.89 17.09
C PHE A 325 -13.32 22.21 17.13
N PRO A 326 -14.36 22.36 17.96
CA PRO A 326 -15.05 23.65 18.09
C PRO A 326 -14.10 24.77 18.53
N ALA A 327 -13.19 24.51 19.47
CA ALA A 327 -12.18 25.50 19.86
C ALA A 327 -11.21 25.84 18.71
N LEU A 328 -10.81 24.84 17.91
CA LEU A 328 -9.99 25.07 16.72
C LEU A 328 -10.73 25.92 15.67
N ALA A 329 -12.01 25.62 15.41
CA ALA A 329 -12.83 26.36 14.46
C ALA A 329 -12.97 27.84 14.87
N VAL A 330 -13.28 28.10 16.15
CA VAL A 330 -13.33 29.45 16.72
C VAL A 330 -12.00 30.17 16.55
N LEU A 331 -10.88 29.51 16.85
CA LEU A 331 -9.54 30.09 16.74
C LEU A 331 -9.18 30.44 15.28
N THR A 332 -9.67 29.66 14.30
CA THR A 332 -9.41 29.90 12.87
C THR A 332 -10.41 30.82 12.18
N THR A 333 -11.54 31.14 12.82
CA THR A 333 -12.60 32.00 12.26
C THR A 333 -12.10 33.39 11.85
N PRO A 334 -11.25 34.10 12.63
CA PRO A 334 -10.79 35.46 12.27
C PRO A 334 -9.89 35.50 11.03
N VAL A 335 -9.27 34.38 10.66
CA VAL A 335 -8.29 34.27 9.56
C VAL A 335 -8.96 33.69 8.31
N PHE A 336 -10.21 34.06 8.03
CA PHE A 336 -10.99 33.66 6.84
C PHE A 336 -10.87 32.16 6.49
N TRP A 337 -11.08 31.28 7.48
CA TRP A 337 -11.05 29.82 7.31
C TRP A 337 -9.86 29.34 6.45
N ASN A 338 -8.66 29.87 6.74
CA ASN A 338 -7.47 29.50 6.00
C ASN A 338 -7.20 28.00 6.17
N LYS A 339 -7.54 27.22 5.14
CA LYS A 339 -7.47 25.74 5.12
C LYS A 339 -6.14 25.21 5.67
N PRO A 340 -4.95 25.71 5.27
CA PRO A 340 -3.68 25.26 5.83
C PRO A 340 -3.59 25.51 7.34
N VAL A 341 -4.04 26.65 7.87
CA VAL A 341 -3.96 26.94 9.31
C VAL A 341 -4.79 25.94 10.11
N PHE A 342 -6.02 25.66 9.68
CA PHE A 342 -6.88 24.66 10.32
C PHE A 342 -6.29 23.25 10.22
N THR A 343 -5.77 22.86 9.06
CA THR A 343 -5.11 21.55 8.87
C THR A 343 -3.86 21.41 9.75
N THR A 344 -3.03 22.45 9.85
CA THR A 344 -1.84 22.43 10.71
C THR A 344 -2.23 22.33 12.18
N LEU A 345 -3.18 23.15 12.65
CA LEU A 345 -3.62 23.14 14.05
C LEU A 345 -4.32 21.83 14.43
N SER A 346 -5.17 21.29 13.57
CA SER A 346 -5.82 19.99 13.79
C SER A 346 -4.81 18.84 13.79
N THR A 347 -3.77 18.90 12.95
CA THR A 347 -2.66 17.93 12.97
C THR A 347 -1.85 18.02 14.26
N LEU A 348 -1.49 19.22 14.69
CA LEU A 348 -0.81 19.46 15.97
C LEU A 348 -1.65 19.00 17.16
N TRP A 349 -2.97 19.22 17.12
CA TRP A 349 -3.92 18.74 18.12
C TRP A 349 -3.97 17.21 18.16
N GLY A 350 -4.01 16.55 17.00
CA GLY A 350 -3.95 15.10 16.90
C GLY A 350 -2.64 14.53 17.45
N PHE A 351 -1.51 15.17 17.13
CA PHE A 351 -0.20 14.78 17.62
C PHE A 351 -0.04 14.99 19.13
N TRP A 352 -0.62 16.05 19.68
CA TRP A 352 -0.70 16.27 21.12
C TRP A 352 -1.44 15.12 21.83
N TRP A 353 -2.62 14.74 21.34
CA TRP A 353 -3.35 13.60 21.91
C TRP A 353 -2.62 12.28 21.73
N LEU A 354 -1.96 12.07 20.59
CA LEU A 354 -1.09 10.91 20.41
C LEU A 354 0.00 10.86 21.50
N THR A 355 0.59 12.01 21.84
CA THR A 355 1.60 12.15 22.89
C THR A 355 1.02 11.80 24.27
N VAL A 356 -0.14 12.36 24.63
CA VAL A 356 -0.86 12.04 25.88
C VAL A 356 -1.20 10.55 25.98
N PHE A 357 -1.73 9.94 24.92
CA PHE A 357 -2.04 8.51 24.92
C PHE A 357 -0.81 7.61 24.84
N THR A 358 0.35 8.15 24.46
CA THR A 358 1.64 7.47 24.55
C THR A 358 2.11 7.44 26.00
N ALA A 359 2.01 8.55 26.73
CA ALA A 359 2.28 8.57 28.16
C ALA A 359 1.35 7.61 28.92
N ALA A 360 0.04 7.68 28.64
CA ALA A 360 -1.01 6.85 29.25
C ALA A 360 -0.87 5.33 29.01
N LYS A 361 0.11 4.89 28.21
CA LYS A 361 0.45 3.47 28.05
C LYS A 361 1.10 2.84 29.27
N SER A 362 1.73 3.65 30.12
CA SER A 362 2.24 3.19 31.41
C SER A 362 1.19 3.45 32.48
N ASN A 363 1.00 2.49 33.37
CA ASN A 363 0.13 2.58 34.53
C ASN A 363 0.57 3.72 35.47
N ARG A 364 1.87 4.03 35.52
CA ARG A 364 2.42 5.16 36.31
C ARG A 364 1.91 6.52 35.86
N ALA A 365 1.54 6.68 34.60
CA ALA A 365 1.01 7.96 34.10
C ALA A 365 -0.30 8.35 34.79
N TRP A 366 -1.03 7.36 35.30
CA TRP A 366 -2.32 7.53 35.96
C TRP A 366 -2.21 7.81 37.47
N ALA A 367 -1.06 7.53 38.09
CA ALA A 367 -0.80 7.81 39.49
C ALA A 367 -0.24 9.23 39.72
N SER A 368 -0.01 9.98 38.65
CA SER A 368 0.64 11.28 38.76
C SER A 368 -0.27 12.35 39.36
N PRO A 369 0.23 13.18 40.29
CA PRO A 369 -0.57 14.26 40.85
C PRO A 369 -0.94 15.27 39.77
N VAL A 370 -2.23 15.61 39.68
CA VAL A 370 -2.74 16.67 38.82
C VAL A 370 -2.62 17.98 39.61
N THR A 371 -1.61 18.77 39.28
CA THR A 371 -1.34 20.05 39.95
C THR A 371 -2.06 21.22 39.29
N ASP A 372 -2.16 21.20 37.97
CA ASP A 372 -2.73 22.28 37.17
C ASP A 372 -3.84 21.81 36.23
N ARG A 373 -4.68 22.75 35.80
CA ARG A 373 -5.56 22.55 34.63
C ARG A 373 -4.72 22.39 33.35
N PRO A 374 -5.14 21.52 32.40
CA PRO A 374 -4.49 21.38 31.11
C PRO A 374 -4.22 22.72 30.40
N TRP A 375 -3.08 22.84 29.71
CA TRP A 375 -2.65 24.07 29.04
C TRP A 375 -3.69 24.63 28.07
N PHE A 376 -4.43 23.77 27.37
CA PHE A 376 -5.45 24.21 26.42
C PHE A 376 -6.70 24.77 27.12
N LEU A 377 -7.07 24.26 28.30
CA LEU A 377 -8.14 24.85 29.11
C LEU A 377 -7.69 26.17 29.74
N ARG A 378 -6.41 26.28 30.12
CA ARG A 378 -5.81 27.55 30.57
C ARG A 378 -5.82 28.58 29.43
N GLY A 379 -5.45 28.16 28.23
CA GLY A 379 -5.51 28.98 27.02
C GLY A 379 -6.93 29.43 26.69
N TRP A 380 -7.90 28.51 26.74
CA TRP A 380 -9.32 28.82 26.53
C TRP A 380 -9.85 29.82 27.57
N ALA A 381 -9.52 29.64 28.84
CA ALA A 381 -9.92 30.56 29.90
C ALA A 381 -9.34 31.96 29.69
N ARG A 382 -8.06 32.07 29.28
CA ARG A 382 -7.44 33.36 28.92
C ARG A 382 -8.12 34.00 27.72
N LEU A 383 -8.46 33.22 26.70
CA LEU A 383 -9.17 33.71 25.51
C LEU A 383 -10.59 34.19 25.87
N ALA A 384 -11.27 33.50 26.77
CA ALA A 384 -12.59 33.92 27.27
C ALA A 384 -12.53 35.21 28.11
N GLN A 385 -11.40 35.50 28.74
CA GLN A 385 -11.17 36.78 29.44
C GLN A 385 -10.96 37.94 28.46
N THR A 386 -10.30 37.70 27.33
CA THR A 386 -10.06 38.76 26.32
C THR A 386 -11.26 38.98 25.40
N VAL A 387 -12.08 37.95 25.19
CA VAL A 387 -13.22 37.97 24.27
C VAL A 387 -14.50 37.64 25.04
N PRO A 388 -15.28 38.66 25.48
CA PRO A 388 -16.39 38.46 26.41
C PRO A 388 -17.46 37.48 25.91
N PHE A 389 -17.69 37.39 24.59
CA PHE A 389 -18.69 36.47 24.04
C PHE A 389 -18.35 34.98 24.32
N LEU A 390 -17.06 34.64 24.43
CA LEU A 390 -16.61 33.27 24.75
C LEU A 390 -16.87 32.90 26.22
N GLY A 391 -17.04 33.90 27.08
CA GLY A 391 -17.42 33.71 28.48
C GLY A 391 -18.90 33.39 28.68
N TRP A 392 -19.75 33.55 27.66
CA TRP A 392 -21.21 33.49 27.80
C TRP A 392 -21.84 32.33 27.01
N GLY A 393 -22.99 31.85 27.50
CA GLY A 393 -23.87 30.92 26.81
C GLY A 393 -23.21 29.59 26.38
N PRO A 394 -23.29 29.20 25.09
CA PRO A 394 -22.86 27.89 24.61
C PRO A 394 -21.34 27.66 24.78
N PHE A 395 -20.52 28.71 24.76
CA PHE A 395 -19.06 28.60 24.92
C PHE A 395 -18.65 28.29 26.37
N HIS A 396 -19.38 28.84 27.34
CA HIS A 396 -19.19 28.49 28.75
C HIS A 396 -19.59 27.02 29.02
N TRP A 397 -20.75 26.61 28.48
CA TRP A 397 -21.19 25.22 28.54
C TRP A 397 -20.17 24.27 27.90
N TYR A 398 -19.68 24.62 26.71
CA TYR A 398 -18.63 23.87 26.02
C TYR A 398 -17.36 23.74 26.86
N SER A 399 -16.90 24.82 27.51
CA SER A 399 -15.74 24.76 28.43
C SER A 399 -15.99 23.78 29.59
N GLY A 400 -17.21 23.76 30.15
CA GLY A 400 -17.61 22.81 31.18
C GLY A 400 -17.59 21.36 30.69
N VAL A 401 -18.13 21.10 29.49
CA VAL A 401 -18.08 19.78 28.85
C VAL A 401 -16.63 19.36 28.59
N TRP A 402 -15.80 20.24 28.05
CA TRP A 402 -14.41 19.96 27.74
C TRP A 402 -13.60 19.64 29.00
N THR A 403 -13.83 20.39 30.08
CA THR A 403 -13.22 20.14 31.39
C THR A 403 -13.63 18.76 31.92
N ARG A 404 -14.93 18.46 31.98
CA ARG A 404 -15.44 17.17 32.49
C ARG A 404 -14.92 15.98 31.68
N LYS A 405 -14.83 16.11 30.35
CA LYS A 405 -14.33 15.02 29.49
C LYS A 405 -12.84 14.77 29.71
N THR A 406 -12.05 15.83 29.91
CA THR A 406 -10.58 15.75 30.05
C THR A 406 -10.12 15.40 31.46
N GLU A 407 -10.95 15.58 32.48
CA GLU A 407 -10.65 15.26 33.89
C GLU A 407 -10.15 13.83 34.05
N GLY A 408 -10.84 12.86 33.43
CA GLY A 408 -10.46 11.46 33.54
C GLY A 408 -9.20 11.09 32.75
N VAL A 409 -8.49 12.02 32.12
CA VAL A 409 -7.15 11.86 31.52
C VAL A 409 -6.17 12.94 32.03
N GLY A 410 -6.53 13.64 33.12
CA GLY A 410 -5.75 14.74 33.67
C GLY A 410 -4.34 14.33 34.11
N ALA A 411 -4.19 13.15 34.73
CA ALA A 411 -2.89 12.67 35.20
C ALA A 411 -1.90 12.43 34.03
N PRO A 412 -2.24 11.68 32.95
CA PRO A 412 -1.38 11.59 31.77
C PRO A 412 -1.07 12.95 31.12
N ILE A 413 -2.04 13.87 31.08
CA ILE A 413 -1.80 15.24 30.57
C ILE A 413 -0.73 15.94 31.41
N ALA A 414 -0.85 15.89 32.74
CA ALA A 414 0.11 16.51 33.65
C ALA A 414 1.53 15.92 33.51
N CYS A 415 1.66 14.63 33.23
CA CYS A 415 2.96 14.00 32.91
C CYS A 415 3.57 14.56 31.63
N VAL A 416 2.77 14.67 30.56
CA VAL A 416 3.25 15.21 29.27
C VAL A 416 3.61 16.68 29.40
N GLU A 417 2.84 17.49 30.12
CA GLU A 417 3.15 18.92 30.32
C GLU A 417 4.46 19.14 31.09
N ARG A 418 4.88 18.19 31.94
CA ARG A 418 6.16 18.23 32.66
C ARG A 418 7.35 17.87 31.76
N GLN A 419 7.16 16.96 30.80
CA GLN A 419 8.24 16.46 29.94
C GLN A 419 7.81 16.38 28.45
N PRO A 420 7.39 17.51 27.83
CA PRO A 420 6.68 17.47 26.55
C PRO A 420 7.53 16.93 25.43
N TRP A 421 8.82 17.29 25.38
CA TRP A 421 9.72 16.92 24.29
C TRP A 421 10.10 15.43 24.34
N ALA A 422 10.33 14.87 25.53
CA ALA A 422 10.62 13.45 25.67
C ALA A 422 9.44 12.58 25.25
N PHE A 423 8.23 12.92 25.69
CA PHE A 423 7.03 12.19 25.24
C PHE A 423 6.72 12.42 23.76
N ALA A 424 6.97 13.61 23.21
CA ALA A 424 6.79 13.87 21.78
C ALA A 424 7.72 12.99 20.92
N GLY A 425 8.98 12.81 21.34
CA GLY A 425 9.91 11.88 20.71
C GLY A 425 9.42 10.43 20.76
N LEU A 426 8.98 9.99 21.94
CA LEU A 426 8.42 8.64 22.10
C LEU A 426 7.14 8.44 21.27
N ALA A 427 6.30 9.48 21.16
CA ALA A 427 5.09 9.49 20.35
C ALA A 427 5.39 9.43 18.85
N ALA A 428 6.46 10.10 18.40
CA ALA A 428 6.94 10.01 17.02
C ALA A 428 7.40 8.59 16.68
N THR A 429 8.19 7.96 17.55
CA THR A 429 8.59 6.54 17.37
C THR A 429 7.38 5.61 17.37
N ARG A 430 6.39 5.88 18.23
CA ARG A 430 5.12 5.14 18.23
C ARG A 430 4.33 5.37 16.94
N PHE A 431 4.31 6.59 16.39
CA PHE A 431 3.64 6.94 15.14
C PHE A 431 4.27 6.19 13.97
N LEU A 432 5.60 6.24 13.84
CA LEU A 432 6.34 5.45 12.84
C LEU A 432 6.09 3.95 13.04
N GLY A 433 6.06 3.51 14.30
CA GLY A 433 5.65 2.16 14.69
C GLY A 433 4.17 1.85 14.45
N THR A 434 3.35 2.74 13.89
CA THR A 434 2.00 2.34 13.43
C THR A 434 2.01 1.74 12.04
N LEU A 435 3.05 2.00 11.24
CA LEU A 435 3.24 1.43 9.92
C LEU A 435 3.39 -0.09 10.04
N PRO A 436 2.61 -0.90 9.31
CA PRO A 436 2.94 -2.30 9.09
C PRO A 436 4.30 -2.39 8.36
N PRO A 437 5.23 -3.29 8.76
CA PRO A 437 5.22 -4.25 9.86
C PRO A 437 5.81 -3.73 11.19
N PHE A 438 6.35 -2.51 11.22
CA PHE A 438 7.07 -1.90 12.37
C PHE A 438 6.33 -1.95 13.70
N ARG A 439 5.00 -1.97 13.68
CA ARG A 439 4.17 -2.08 14.89
C ARG A 439 4.41 -3.34 15.70
N CYS A 440 4.63 -4.46 15.03
CA CYS A 440 4.87 -5.74 15.68
C CYS A 440 6.16 -5.68 16.52
N PHE A 441 7.15 -4.94 16.03
CA PHE A 441 8.47 -4.82 16.66
C PHE A 441 8.49 -3.85 17.83
N THR A 442 7.85 -2.69 17.70
CA THR A 442 7.96 -1.57 18.66
C THR A 442 6.97 -1.67 19.82
N ARG A 443 5.80 -2.31 19.61
CA ARG A 443 4.69 -2.34 20.57
C ARG A 443 5.08 -2.73 22.01
N PRO A 444 5.83 -3.81 22.28
CA PRO A 444 6.10 -4.25 23.65
C PRO A 444 7.00 -3.27 24.42
N PHE A 445 7.78 -2.46 23.71
CA PHE A 445 8.75 -1.56 24.32
C PHE A 445 8.19 -0.16 24.62
N ILE A 446 7.08 0.25 23.97
CA ILE A 446 6.51 1.60 24.18
C ILE A 446 6.01 1.82 25.61
N SER A 447 5.37 0.81 26.24
CA SER A 447 4.90 0.95 27.64
C SER A 447 6.08 1.05 28.60
N VAL A 448 7.11 0.24 28.41
CA VAL A 448 8.34 0.26 29.21
C VAL A 448 9.09 1.58 29.04
N ALA A 449 9.20 2.08 27.80
CA ALA A 449 9.77 3.39 27.50
C ALA A 449 9.01 4.53 28.19
N SER A 450 7.67 4.48 28.16
CA SER A 450 6.85 5.45 28.89
C SER A 450 7.10 5.40 30.40
N ALA A 451 7.16 4.19 30.99
CA ALA A 451 7.46 4.02 32.40
C ALA A 451 8.85 4.54 32.79
N HIS A 452 9.86 4.37 31.93
CA HIS A 452 11.19 4.96 32.10
C HIS A 452 11.14 6.48 32.14
N LEU A 453 10.45 7.13 31.19
CA LEU A 453 10.32 8.59 31.18
C LEU A 453 9.65 9.11 32.45
N LEU A 454 8.60 8.42 32.90
CA LEU A 454 7.89 8.77 34.13
C LEU A 454 8.76 8.63 35.37
N ASN A 455 9.70 7.68 35.41
CA ASN A 455 10.62 7.54 36.55
C ASN A 455 11.65 8.67 36.66
N LEU A 456 11.87 9.40 35.56
CA LEU A 456 12.73 10.58 35.55
C LEU A 456 11.96 11.84 36.00
N ASP A 457 10.65 11.74 36.23
CA ASP A 457 9.85 12.85 36.73
C ASP A 457 9.95 12.96 38.25
N PRO A 458 10.54 14.04 38.80
CA PRO A 458 10.69 14.19 40.26
C PRO A 458 9.35 14.32 40.99
N LYS A 459 8.27 14.63 40.27
CA LYS A 459 6.92 14.76 40.84
C LYS A 459 6.10 13.47 40.75
N GLN A 460 6.66 12.37 40.25
CA GLN A 460 5.98 11.08 40.28
C GLN A 460 6.10 10.45 41.68
N PRO A 461 5.00 9.91 42.25
CA PRO A 461 5.10 9.13 43.47
C PRO A 461 6.06 7.94 43.30
N PRO A 462 6.77 7.54 44.37
CA PRO A 462 7.63 6.38 44.32
C PRO A 462 6.81 5.12 44.02
N VAL A 463 7.50 4.12 43.48
CA VAL A 463 6.85 2.89 43.03
C VAL A 463 6.24 2.17 44.23
N GLY A 464 4.92 1.98 44.21
CA GLY A 464 4.18 1.24 45.25
C GLY A 464 3.37 2.11 46.21
N GLU A 465 3.57 3.43 46.23
CA GLU A 465 2.81 4.34 47.12
C GLU A 465 1.57 4.99 46.45
N GLY A 466 1.30 4.68 45.18
CA GLY A 466 0.12 5.18 44.49
C GLY A 466 -1.17 4.53 45.00
N PRO A 467 -2.32 5.24 44.99
CA PRO A 467 -3.60 4.67 45.39
C PRO A 467 -3.89 3.40 44.55
N PRO A 468 -4.34 2.30 45.18
CA PRO A 468 -4.69 1.09 44.45
C PRO A 468 -5.78 1.40 43.43
N ARG A 469 -5.66 0.83 42.23
CA ARG A 469 -6.67 1.03 41.19
C ARG A 469 -8.06 0.60 41.67
N PRO A 470 -9.14 1.27 41.21
CA PRO A 470 -10.41 0.59 41.05
C PRO A 470 -10.24 -0.55 40.05
N ARG A 471 -10.45 -1.77 40.53
CA ARG A 471 -10.16 -3.09 39.91
C ARG A 471 -10.96 -3.42 38.64
N ASN A 472 -11.57 -2.44 37.95
CA ASN A 472 -12.69 -2.66 37.02
C ASN A 472 -12.45 -2.33 35.52
N GLU A 473 -11.23 -2.04 35.08
CA GLU A 473 -10.97 -1.96 33.63
C GLU A 473 -10.38 -3.26 33.10
N GLY A 474 -11.27 -4.26 32.97
CA GLY A 474 -11.06 -5.61 32.42
C GLY A 474 -9.73 -5.86 31.71
N ASP A 475 -8.91 -6.68 32.36
CA ASP A 475 -7.85 -7.45 31.73
C ASP A 475 -8.39 -8.44 30.70
#